data_AF-A0AA36J4W7-F1
#
_entry.id   AF-A0AA36J4W7-F1
#
_cell.length_a   1.000
_cell.length_b   1.000
_cell.length_c   1.000
_cell.angle_alpha   90.00
_cell.angle_beta   90.00
_cell.angle_gamma   90.00
#
_symmetry.space_group_name_H-M   'P 1'
#
loop_
_entity.id
_entity.type
_entity.pdbx_description
1 polymer ?
#
loop_
_entity_poly.entity_id
_entity_poly.type
_entity_poly.pdbx_seq_one_letter_code
_entity_poly.pdbx_strand_id
1 'polypeptide(L)'
;MADDLTAITLVALGTSLPDTMASRTAAMSDDTADNSIGNITGSNAVNVLLGMGISWTLGAVYWSTSGVTDEWKSHLTTSGSYEQLYLASNPAGGFIVTAGAISFSVSAFAVLAIFCVILLFARRQHYGGELGGPKAAQRRDSFLCFLLWVMFITANIVYDNLKK
;
A
#
# COMPACT_ATOMS: atom_id res chain seq x y z
N MET A 1 0.72 4.95 20.07
CA MET A 1 -0.72 5.26 19.88
C MET A 1 -0.97 6.69 19.39
N ALA A 2 -0.48 7.74 20.08
CA ALA A 2 -0.62 9.12 19.58
C ALA A 2 0.19 9.37 18.29
N ASP A 3 1.41 8.85 18.23
CA ASP A 3 2.29 8.98 17.06
C ASP A 3 1.73 8.22 15.85
N ASP A 4 1.26 6.98 16.06
CA ASP A 4 0.65 6.16 15.01
C ASP A 4 -0.63 6.81 14.47
N LEU A 5 -1.48 7.33 15.36
CA LEU A 5 -2.70 8.02 14.97
C LEU A 5 -2.38 9.28 14.17
N THR A 6 -1.38 10.06 14.60
CA THR A 6 -0.94 11.28 13.90
C THR A 6 -0.34 10.95 12.53
N ALA A 7 0.44 9.88 12.42
CA ALA A 7 1.01 9.42 11.17
C ALA A 7 -0.08 8.97 10.17
N ILE A 8 -1.04 8.16 10.62
CA ILE A 8 -2.11 7.64 9.75
C ILE A 8 -3.13 8.72 9.40
N THR A 9 -3.49 9.59 10.34
CA THR A 9 -4.58 10.56 10.11
C THR A 9 -4.09 11.88 9.58
N LEU A 10 -3.06 12.50 10.17
CA LEU A 10 -2.64 13.84 9.77
C LEU A 10 -1.67 13.78 8.59
N VAL A 11 -0.64 12.93 8.70
CA VAL A 11 0.41 12.86 7.67
C VAL A 11 -0.12 12.16 6.42
N ALA A 12 -0.71 10.97 6.53
CA ALA A 12 -1.16 10.23 5.35
C ALA A 12 -2.36 10.89 4.62
N LEU A 13 -3.31 11.52 5.35
CA LEU A 13 -4.34 12.34 4.68
C LEU A 13 -3.72 13.59 4.05
N GLY A 14 -2.79 14.26 4.74
CA GLY A 14 -2.14 15.48 4.25
C GLY A 14 -1.41 15.28 2.92
N THR A 15 -0.74 14.14 2.74
CA THR A 15 -0.04 13.81 1.49
C THR A 15 -0.97 13.35 0.37
N SER A 16 -2.06 12.66 0.70
CA SER A 16 -3.00 12.11 -0.31
C SER A 16 -4.04 13.14 -0.80
N LEU A 17 -4.27 14.22 -0.05
CA LEU A 17 -5.23 15.27 -0.41
C LEU A 17 -4.86 16.01 -1.71
N PRO A 18 -3.61 16.49 -1.92
CA PRO A 18 -3.19 17.06 -3.20
C PRO A 18 -3.38 16.09 -4.38
N ASP A 19 -3.01 14.82 -4.21
CA ASP A 19 -3.19 13.78 -5.24
C ASP A 19 -4.65 13.57 -5.60
N THR A 20 -5.53 13.61 -4.59
CA THR A 20 -6.98 13.50 -4.79
C THR A 20 -7.52 14.70 -5.58
N MET A 21 -7.06 15.92 -5.27
CA MET A 21 -7.48 17.13 -5.98
C MET A 21 -6.95 17.17 -7.41
N ALA A 22 -5.71 16.75 -7.63
CA ALA A 22 -5.11 16.63 -8.96
C ALA A 22 -5.87 15.59 -9.81
N SER A 23 -6.18 14.43 -9.24
CA SER A 23 -6.94 13.37 -9.93
C SER A 23 -8.37 13.81 -10.26
N ARG A 24 -9.04 14.49 -9.32
CA ARG A 24 -10.36 15.08 -9.57
C ARG A 24 -10.31 16.08 -10.71
N THR A 25 -9.30 16.94 -10.74
CA THR A 25 -9.14 17.94 -11.81
C THR A 25 -8.91 17.26 -13.15
N ALA A 26 -8.02 16.27 -13.21
CA ALA A 26 -7.78 15.47 -14.41
C ALA A 26 -9.05 14.75 -14.91
N ALA A 27 -9.87 14.19 -14.01
CA ALA A 27 -11.13 13.54 -14.36
C ALA A 27 -12.20 14.51 -14.86
N MET A 28 -12.21 15.76 -14.40
CA MET A 28 -13.17 16.78 -14.85
C MET A 28 -12.75 17.44 -16.17
N SER A 29 -11.46 17.40 -16.50
CA SER A 29 -10.90 18.02 -17.70
C SER A 29 -10.83 17.07 -18.91
N ASP A 30 -11.12 15.78 -18.73
CA ASP A 30 -11.00 14.75 -19.75
C ASP A 30 -12.26 13.86 -19.79
N ASP A 31 -12.86 13.71 -20.97
CA ASP A 31 -14.10 12.95 -21.18
C ASP A 31 -13.92 11.44 -20.95
N THR A 32 -12.72 10.89 -21.18
CA THR A 32 -12.40 9.47 -20.90
C THR A 32 -11.87 9.26 -19.48
N ALA A 33 -11.43 10.36 -18.83
CA ALA A 33 -10.83 10.40 -17.51
C ALA A 33 -9.61 9.47 -17.33
N ASP A 34 -8.94 9.11 -18.43
CA ASP A 34 -7.77 8.21 -18.41
C ASP A 34 -6.60 8.87 -17.67
N ASN A 35 -6.46 10.19 -17.81
CA ASN A 35 -5.46 10.99 -17.11
C ASN A 35 -5.59 10.89 -15.58
N SER A 36 -6.81 10.73 -15.06
CA SER A 36 -7.03 10.55 -13.62
C SER A 36 -6.52 9.19 -13.13
N ILE A 37 -6.66 8.13 -13.93
CA ILE A 37 -6.13 6.80 -13.57
C ILE A 37 -4.61 6.84 -13.53
N GLY A 38 -3.98 7.45 -14.54
CA GLY A 38 -2.53 7.65 -14.57
C GLY A 38 -2.01 8.39 -13.34
N ASN A 39 -2.71 9.45 -12.92
CA ASN A 39 -2.32 10.21 -11.73
C ASN A 39 -2.44 9.38 -10.43
N ILE A 40 -3.58 8.73 -10.19
CA ILE A 40 -3.82 7.94 -8.97
C ILE A 40 -2.82 6.77 -8.87
N THR A 41 -2.64 6.04 -9.98
CA THR A 41 -1.74 4.88 -10.01
C THR A 41 -0.27 5.31 -9.90
N GLY A 42 0.12 6.41 -10.55
CA GLY A 42 1.46 6.98 -10.48
C GLY A 42 1.81 7.48 -9.07
N SER A 43 0.97 8.30 -8.45
CA SER A 43 1.21 8.80 -7.08
C SER A 43 1.27 7.66 -6.06
N ASN A 44 0.38 6.66 -6.16
CA ASN A 44 0.43 5.49 -5.29
C ASN A 44 1.70 4.65 -5.49
N ALA A 45 2.16 4.50 -6.74
CA ALA A 45 3.41 3.80 -7.04
C ALA A 45 4.62 4.52 -6.43
N VAL A 46 4.68 5.85 -6.52
CA VAL A 46 5.74 6.66 -5.89
C VAL A 46 5.71 6.53 -4.37
N ASN A 47 4.52 6.59 -3.75
CA ASN A 47 4.38 6.46 -2.29
C ASN A 47 4.89 5.11 -1.78
N VAL A 48 4.61 4.02 -2.51
CA VAL A 48 5.09 2.69 -2.13
C VAL A 48 6.57 2.50 -2.49
N LEU A 49 6.95 2.74 -3.75
CA LEU A 49 8.29 2.41 -4.24
C LEU A 49 9.34 3.37 -3.71
N LEU A 50 9.11 4.67 -3.78
CA LEU A 50 10.06 5.66 -3.28
C LEU A 50 9.86 5.91 -1.79
N GLY A 51 8.61 6.11 -1.34
CA GLY A 51 8.33 6.37 0.07
C GLY A 51 8.80 5.24 0.98
N MET A 52 8.28 4.02 0.79
CA MET A 52 8.71 2.87 1.62
C MET A 52 10.10 2.35 1.20
N GLY A 53 10.40 2.30 -0.10
CA GLY A 53 11.66 1.72 -0.58
C GLY A 53 12.90 2.50 -0.14
N ILE A 54 12.86 3.85 -0.12
CA ILE A 54 13.97 4.65 0.38
C ILE A 54 14.13 4.46 1.89
N SER A 55 13.04 4.48 2.66
CA SER A 55 13.10 4.26 4.11
C SER A 55 13.71 2.91 4.47
N TRP A 56 13.32 1.84 3.77
CA TRP A 56 13.92 0.51 3.98
C TRP A 56 15.37 0.43 3.53
N THR A 57 15.72 1.07 2.40
CA THR A 57 17.11 1.10 1.92
C THR A 57 18.02 1.83 2.91
N LEU A 58 17.58 2.96 3.46
CA LEU A 58 18.33 3.69 4.48
C LEU A 58 18.51 2.86 5.75
N GLY A 59 17.46 2.15 6.20
CA GLY A 59 17.55 1.21 7.33
C GLY A 59 18.55 0.09 7.07
N ALA A 60 18.53 -0.51 5.88
CA ALA A 60 19.46 -1.55 5.47
C ALA A 60 20.93 -1.06 5.47
N VAL A 61 21.19 0.12 4.91
CA VAL A 61 22.53 0.71 4.88
C VAL A 61 23.02 1.09 6.28
N TYR A 62 22.16 1.68 7.11
CA TYR A 62 22.49 2.02 8.49
C TYR A 62 22.92 0.78 9.27
N TRP A 63 22.10 -0.27 9.28
CA TRP A 63 22.43 -1.49 10.01
C TRP A 63 23.57 -2.29 9.39
N SER A 64 23.80 -2.16 8.08
CA SER A 64 24.97 -2.75 7.43
C SER A 64 26.28 -2.07 7.84
N THR A 65 26.26 -0.79 8.24
CA THR A 65 27.47 -0.04 8.62
C THR A 65 27.68 0.04 10.13
N SER A 66 26.60 0.06 10.92
CA SER A 66 26.67 0.11 12.39
C SER A 66 27.04 -1.22 13.04
N GLY A 67 26.79 -2.36 12.38
CA GLY A 67 27.08 -3.70 12.91
C GLY A 67 26.21 -4.10 14.11
N VAL A 68 26.62 -5.15 14.82
CA VAL A 68 25.89 -5.71 15.97
C VAL A 68 26.17 -4.91 17.25
N THR A 69 25.40 -3.84 17.48
CA THR A 69 25.43 -3.07 18.74
C THR A 69 24.57 -3.71 19.82
N ASP A 70 24.76 -3.35 21.09
CA ASP A 70 23.89 -3.82 22.17
C ASP A 70 22.47 -3.26 22.06
N GLU A 71 22.33 -2.03 21.52
CA GLU A 71 21.04 -1.49 21.09
C GLU A 71 20.39 -2.36 20.01
N TRP A 72 21.13 -2.75 18.96
CA TRP A 72 20.61 -3.66 17.93
C TRP A 72 20.09 -4.96 18.51
N LYS A 73 20.85 -5.60 19.41
CA LYS A 73 20.40 -6.83 20.11
C LYS A 73 19.11 -6.61 20.91
N SER A 74 18.91 -5.41 21.46
CA SER A 74 17.68 -5.08 22.19
C SER A 74 16.44 -5.06 21.29
N HIS A 75 16.59 -4.74 19.99
CA HIS A 75 15.50 -4.86 19.02
C HIS A 75 15.11 -6.32 18.75
N LEU A 76 16.03 -7.29 18.91
CA LEU A 76 15.75 -8.73 18.79
C LEU A 76 15.20 -9.37 20.08
N THR A 77 15.29 -8.72 21.24
CA THR A 77 14.74 -9.32 22.47
C THR A 77 13.21 -9.38 22.50
N THR A 78 12.53 -8.80 21.51
CA THR A 78 11.07 -8.73 21.45
C THR A 78 10.44 -9.81 20.56
N SER A 79 11.22 -10.52 19.74
CA SER A 79 10.67 -11.48 18.78
C SER A 79 11.21 -12.90 18.98
N GLY A 80 10.33 -13.89 18.74
CA GLY A 80 10.52 -15.27 19.15
C GLY A 80 11.61 -16.06 18.41
N SER A 81 11.42 -17.38 18.32
CA SER A 81 12.40 -18.36 17.80
C SER A 81 13.01 -18.06 16.42
N TYR A 82 12.35 -17.27 15.57
CA TYR A 82 12.83 -16.90 14.24
C TYR A 82 14.07 -16.00 14.29
N GLU A 83 14.19 -15.14 15.30
CA GLU A 83 15.31 -14.19 15.43
C GLU A 83 16.60 -14.86 15.90
N GLN A 84 16.50 -15.90 16.74
CA GLN A 84 17.66 -16.71 17.13
C GLN A 84 18.26 -17.47 15.94
N LEU A 85 17.40 -18.00 15.05
CA LEU A 85 17.83 -18.65 13.80
C LEU A 85 18.45 -17.64 12.82
N TYR A 86 17.93 -16.42 12.77
CA TYR A 86 18.49 -15.35 11.96
C TYR A 86 19.89 -14.96 12.42
N LEU A 87 20.11 -14.81 13.74
CA LEU A 87 21.42 -14.53 14.33
C LEU A 87 22.45 -15.63 14.04
N ALA A 88 22.04 -16.89 14.11
CA ALA A 88 22.91 -18.02 13.78
C ALA A 88 23.37 -18.00 12.31
N SER A 89 22.52 -17.47 11.42
CA SER A 89 22.79 -17.38 9.98
C SER A 89 23.48 -16.07 9.58
N ASN A 90 23.33 -15.00 10.37
CA ASN A 90 23.82 -13.66 10.08
C ASN A 90 24.56 -13.04 11.29
N PRO A 91 25.78 -13.51 11.60
CA PRO A 91 26.52 -13.09 12.79
C PRO A 91 27.01 -11.63 12.73
N ALA A 92 27.04 -11.02 11.53
CA ALA A 92 27.42 -9.61 11.33
C ALA A 92 26.25 -8.62 11.59
N GLY A 93 25.05 -9.11 11.91
CA GLY A 93 23.86 -8.30 12.06
C GLY A 93 23.22 -7.89 10.73
N GLY A 94 22.13 -7.15 10.79
CA GLY A 94 21.43 -6.67 9.60
C GLY A 94 20.09 -5.99 9.90
N PHE A 95 19.46 -5.43 8.88
CA PHE A 95 18.13 -4.86 9.00
C PHE A 95 17.08 -5.97 8.98
N ILE A 96 16.41 -6.17 10.11
CA ILE A 96 15.42 -7.22 10.31
C ILE A 96 14.02 -6.61 10.25
N VAL A 97 13.16 -7.18 9.42
CA VAL A 97 11.73 -6.81 9.33
C VAL A 97 10.91 -8.08 9.42
N THR A 98 10.03 -8.17 10.42
CA THR A 98 9.11 -9.29 10.56
C THR A 98 7.94 -9.11 9.59
N ALA A 99 7.69 -10.11 8.74
CA ALA A 99 6.66 -10.01 7.70
C ALA A 99 5.21 -9.94 8.24
N GLY A 100 4.97 -10.40 9.48
CA GLY A 100 3.69 -10.25 10.16
C GLY A 100 2.47 -10.70 9.33
N ALA A 101 1.47 -9.84 9.23
CA ALA A 101 0.28 -10.01 8.37
C ALA A 101 0.45 -9.44 6.95
N ILE A 102 1.62 -8.84 6.63
CA ILE A 102 1.85 -8.09 5.39
C ILE A 102 1.67 -8.98 4.16
N SER A 103 2.11 -10.24 4.22
CA SER A 103 1.97 -11.18 3.10
C SER A 103 0.51 -11.41 2.71
N PHE A 104 -0.38 -11.57 3.69
CA PHE A 104 -1.81 -11.71 3.44
C PHE A 104 -2.40 -10.44 2.82
N SER A 105 -2.09 -9.27 3.40
CA SER A 105 -2.56 -7.98 2.88
C SER A 105 -2.13 -7.75 1.44
N VAL A 106 -0.86 -8.03 1.12
CA VAL A 106 -0.32 -7.87 -0.25
C VAL A 106 -0.99 -8.83 -1.22
N SER A 107 -1.19 -10.09 -0.85
CA SER A 107 -1.91 -11.05 -1.71
C SER A 107 -3.36 -10.66 -1.94
N ALA A 108 -4.09 -10.27 -0.88
CA ALA A 108 -5.47 -9.81 -0.99
C ALA A 108 -5.59 -8.56 -1.87
N PHE A 109 -4.70 -7.59 -1.69
CA PHE A 109 -4.63 -6.39 -2.53
C PHE A 109 -4.37 -6.76 -3.99
N ALA A 110 -3.39 -7.63 -4.28
CA ALA A 110 -3.05 -8.02 -5.65
C ALA A 110 -4.22 -8.70 -6.36
N VAL A 111 -4.95 -9.60 -5.69
CA VAL A 111 -6.14 -10.25 -6.25
C VAL A 111 -7.23 -9.23 -6.57
N LEU A 112 -7.55 -8.34 -5.63
CA LEU A 112 -8.59 -7.31 -5.84
C LEU A 112 -8.18 -6.27 -6.89
N ALA A 113 -6.88 -5.97 -6.99
CA ALA A 113 -6.33 -5.10 -8.03
C ALA A 113 -6.50 -5.72 -9.42
N ILE A 114 -6.31 -7.03 -9.58
CA ILE A 114 -6.56 -7.72 -10.85
C ILE A 114 -8.04 -7.57 -11.26
N PHE A 115 -8.98 -7.75 -10.34
CA PHE A 115 -10.41 -7.51 -10.61
C PHE A 115 -10.69 -6.07 -11.04
N CYS A 116 -10.06 -5.09 -10.37
CA CYS A 116 -10.17 -3.68 -10.73
C CYS A 116 -9.62 -3.41 -12.15
N VAL A 117 -8.44 -3.94 -12.48
CA VAL A 117 -7.84 -3.79 -13.81
C VAL A 117 -8.70 -4.44 -14.90
N ILE A 118 -9.27 -5.62 -14.65
CA ILE A 118 -10.20 -6.28 -15.57
C ILE A 118 -11.44 -5.39 -15.81
N LEU A 119 -11.99 -4.78 -14.76
CA LEU A 119 -13.11 -3.84 -14.86
C LEU A 119 -12.74 -2.63 -15.73
N LEU A 120 -11.59 -2.00 -15.48
CA LEU A 120 -11.12 -0.84 -16.26
C LEU A 120 -10.87 -1.21 -17.73
N PHE A 121 -10.26 -2.38 -17.97
CA PHE A 121 -10.03 -2.89 -19.32
C PHE A 121 -11.36 -3.16 -20.05
N ALA A 122 -12.33 -3.79 -19.38
CA ALA A 122 -13.66 -4.02 -19.95
C ALA A 122 -14.39 -2.71 -20.27
N ARG A 123 -14.27 -1.70 -19.40
CA ARG A 123 -14.80 -0.36 -19.65
C ARG A 123 -14.15 0.30 -20.85
N ARG A 124 -12.82 0.20 -20.99
CA ARG A 124 -12.11 0.73 -22.15
C ARG A 124 -12.59 0.12 -23.46
N GLN A 125 -12.84 -1.19 -23.49
CA GLN A 125 -13.37 -1.86 -24.68
C GLN A 125 -14.83 -1.48 -24.99
N HIS A 126 -15.66 -1.23 -23.97
CA HIS A 126 -17.10 -1.01 -24.17
C HIS A 126 -17.49 0.47 -24.33
N TYR A 127 -16.83 1.38 -23.61
CA TYR A 127 -17.14 2.81 -23.56
C TYR A 127 -16.04 3.72 -24.11
N GLY A 128 -14.89 3.16 -24.49
CA GLY A 128 -13.77 3.93 -25.05
C GLY A 128 -12.95 4.72 -24.03
N GLY A 129 -13.24 4.59 -22.72
CA GLY A 129 -12.51 5.25 -21.65
C GLY A 129 -12.56 4.48 -20.33
N GLU A 130 -11.57 4.69 -19.47
CA GLU A 130 -11.39 3.92 -18.23
C GLU A 130 -12.38 4.35 -17.14
N LEU A 131 -12.62 5.65 -16.96
CA LEU A 131 -13.56 6.19 -15.97
C LEU A 131 -14.63 7.12 -16.57
N GLY A 132 -14.51 7.47 -17.86
CA GLY A 132 -15.38 8.36 -18.60
C GLY A 132 -16.74 7.79 -19.05
N GLY A 133 -17.38 8.40 -20.04
CA GLY A 133 -18.60 7.87 -20.66
C GLY A 133 -19.90 8.04 -19.85
N PRO A 134 -20.92 7.14 -20.00
CA PRO A 134 -22.26 7.38 -19.47
C PRO A 134 -22.31 7.48 -17.93
N LYS A 135 -22.98 8.51 -17.39
CA LYS A 135 -23.09 8.75 -15.93
C LYS A 135 -23.59 7.56 -15.11
N ALA A 136 -24.48 6.74 -15.68
CA ALA A 136 -24.97 5.53 -15.03
C ALA A 136 -23.87 4.47 -14.87
N ALA A 137 -23.04 4.26 -15.90
CA ALA A 137 -21.91 3.35 -15.86
C ALA A 137 -20.84 3.85 -14.88
N GLN A 138 -20.52 5.15 -14.92
CA GLN A 138 -19.57 5.77 -13.97
C GLN A 138 -19.98 5.49 -12.51
N ARG A 139 -21.24 5.77 -12.15
CA ARG A 139 -21.73 5.55 -10.77
C ARG A 139 -21.67 4.09 -10.35
N ARG A 140 -22.08 3.17 -11.24
CA ARG A 140 -22.01 1.73 -10.98
C ARG A 140 -20.58 1.28 -10.74
N ASP A 141 -19.66 1.70 -11.60
CA ASP A 141 -18.28 1.23 -11.56
C ASP A 141 -17.51 1.87 -10.39
N SER A 142 -17.80 3.13 -10.04
CA SER A 142 -17.33 3.74 -8.79
C SER A 142 -17.82 2.99 -7.55
N PHE A 143 -19.09 2.56 -7.54
CA PHE A 143 -19.64 1.74 -6.44
C PHE A 143 -18.94 0.38 -6.34
N LEU A 144 -18.69 -0.29 -7.47
CA LEU A 144 -17.94 -1.55 -7.50
C LEU A 144 -16.50 -1.38 -6.98
N CYS A 145 -15.78 -0.35 -7.42
CA CYS A 145 -14.44 -0.05 -6.91
C CYS A 145 -14.44 0.23 -5.40
N PHE A 146 -15.44 0.96 -4.90
CA PHE A 146 -15.60 1.17 -3.46
C PHE A 146 -15.88 -0.14 -2.71
N LEU A 147 -16.70 -1.03 -3.27
CA LEU A 147 -16.94 -2.35 -2.68
C LEU A 147 -15.69 -3.23 -2.65
N LEU A 148 -14.85 -3.20 -3.69
CA LEU A 148 -13.55 -3.89 -3.69
C LEU A 148 -12.66 -3.38 -2.55
N TRP A 149 -12.64 -2.08 -2.32
CA TRP A 149 -11.92 -1.49 -1.19
C TRP A 149 -12.48 -1.91 0.17
N VAL A 150 -13.81 -1.88 0.36
CA VAL A 150 -14.44 -2.37 1.60
C VAL A 150 -14.09 -3.84 1.83
N MET A 151 -14.16 -4.68 0.79
CA MET A 151 -13.79 -6.10 0.87
C MET A 151 -12.35 -6.28 1.32
N PHE A 152 -11.41 -5.50 0.78
CA PHE A 152 -10.02 -5.51 1.21
C PHE A 152 -9.88 -5.19 2.71
N ILE A 153 -10.52 -4.12 3.19
CA ILE A 153 -10.46 -3.71 4.59
C ILE A 153 -11.07 -4.80 5.49
N THR A 154 -12.26 -5.30 5.15
CA THR A 154 -12.92 -6.35 5.92
C THR A 154 -12.07 -7.63 5.97
N ALA A 155 -11.48 -8.04 4.86
CA ALA A 155 -10.60 -9.22 4.81
C ALA A 155 -9.41 -9.08 5.77
N ASN A 156 -8.77 -7.89 5.81
CA ASN A 156 -7.66 -7.63 6.72
C ASN A 156 -8.09 -7.61 8.19
N ILE A 157 -9.24 -6.98 8.51
CA ILE A 157 -9.77 -6.94 9.88
C ILE A 157 -10.11 -8.36 10.36
N VAL A 158 -10.76 -9.17 9.52
CA VAL A 158 -11.09 -10.56 9.86
C VAL A 158 -9.83 -11.37 10.09
N TYR A 159 -8.84 -11.25 9.19
CA TYR A 159 -7.57 -11.96 9.31
C TYR A 159 -6.81 -11.60 10.59
N ASP A 160 -6.78 -10.31 10.96
CA ASP A 160 -6.14 -9.86 12.20
C ASP A 160 -6.85 -10.43 13.45
N ASN A 161 -8.19 -10.45 13.46
CA ASN A 161 -8.94 -11.02 14.57
C ASN A 161 -8.80 -12.55 14.70
N LEU A 162 -8.52 -13.27 13.61
CA LEU A 162 -8.28 -14.72 13.64
C LEU A 162 -6.88 -15.10 14.12
N LYS A 163 -5.92 -14.15 14.10
CA LYS A 163 -4.53 -14.36 14.52
C LYS A 163 -4.24 -13.95 15.97
N LYS A 164 -5.19 -13.27 16.63
CA LYS A 164 -5.17 -12.99 18.07
C LYS A 164 -5.62 -14.22 18.85
#